data_AF-A0A7X6WS04-F1
#
_entry.id   AF-A0A7X6WS04-F1
#
_cell.length_a   1.000
_cell.length_b   1.000
_cell.length_c   1.000
_cell.angle_alpha   90.00
_cell.angle_beta   90.00
_cell.angle_gamma   90.00
#
_symmetry.space_group_name_H-M   'P 1'
#
loop_
_entity.id
_entity.type
_entity.pdbx_description
1 polymer ?
#
loop_
_entity_poly.entity_id
_entity_poly.type
_entity_poly.pdbx_seq_one_letter_code
_entity_poly.pdbx_strand_id
1 'polypeptide(L)'
;MPKTKKNKFGKILKNHFLLTMAIIAFYVSLGFVFGWDLLAGDLKNKKQVAGSTVSALMRIIGPPVTPVLNGNSLCSVENEPYIRLNWNADPDADEYDLYRNKELLMTGITDNFFSDPSVSKNKKYTYYLIAKGPEGTAVSEELTVTAIKCLAVANPKVWVEKINKKAVENSGKKPEIKPGRPVFIGQTNIAKAKLELEVIGGQQTFYATTQANNNGYWSWVSPNFFDIGEYNLEMEAAEINDEELFARNSLVFLVTKEKEDETDEFEEEIAERESVKETEVSEIEEIVISSKKDKGENSEELIQS
;
A
#
# COMPACT_ATOMS: atom_id res chain seq x y z
N MET A 1 111.84 -15.45 32.99
CA MET A 1 111.40 -14.06 32.71
C MET A 1 110.77 -14.00 31.33
N PRO A 2 109.54 -13.47 31.20
CA PRO A 2 109.29 -12.56 30.08
C PRO A 2 108.41 -11.38 30.54
N LYS A 3 109.06 -10.26 30.85
CA LYS A 3 108.43 -8.93 30.77
C LYS A 3 108.55 -8.50 29.31
N THR A 4 107.44 -8.14 28.64
CA THR A 4 107.36 -7.10 27.57
C THR A 4 106.06 -7.12 26.72
N LYS A 5 105.06 -8.00 26.93
CA LYS A 5 103.77 -7.88 26.19
C LYS A 5 102.72 -6.95 26.82
N LYS A 6 102.86 -6.59 28.11
CA LYS A 6 101.90 -5.71 28.82
C LYS A 6 101.78 -4.30 28.23
N ASN A 7 102.82 -3.81 27.55
CA ASN A 7 102.89 -2.41 27.11
C ASN A 7 102.10 -2.10 25.83
N LYS A 8 101.76 -3.12 25.02
CA LYS A 8 100.95 -2.94 23.80
C LYS A 8 99.45 -3.03 24.06
N PHE A 9 99.01 -3.99 24.87
CA PHE A 9 97.59 -4.15 25.22
C PHE A 9 97.05 -2.96 26.03
N GLY A 10 97.84 -2.44 26.97
CA GLY A 10 97.49 -1.22 27.71
C GLY A 10 97.36 0.01 26.82
N LYS A 11 98.16 0.12 25.76
CA LYS A 11 98.03 1.20 24.76
C LYS A 11 96.76 1.05 23.91
N ILE A 12 96.41 -0.15 23.50
CA ILE A 12 95.18 -0.41 22.73
C ILE A 12 93.94 -0.12 23.58
N LEU A 13 93.91 -0.59 24.83
CA LEU A 13 92.80 -0.33 25.75
C LEU A 13 92.66 1.16 26.05
N LYS A 14 93.78 1.86 26.28
CA LYS A 14 93.78 3.32 26.48
C LYS A 14 93.29 4.06 25.24
N ASN A 15 93.73 3.66 24.04
CA ASN A 15 93.28 4.27 22.79
C ASN A 15 91.81 4.00 22.51
N HIS A 16 91.30 2.79 22.78
CA HIS A 16 89.89 2.46 22.67
C HIS A 16 89.05 3.24 23.68
N PHE A 17 89.52 3.38 24.92
CA PHE A 17 88.88 4.21 25.93
C PHE A 17 88.85 5.69 25.53
N LEU A 18 89.95 6.21 24.98
CA LEU A 18 90.00 7.57 24.44
C LEU A 18 89.05 7.77 23.25
N LEU A 19 88.99 6.80 22.33
CA LEU A 19 88.10 6.83 21.17
C LEU A 19 86.63 6.81 21.62
N THR A 20 86.27 5.93 22.54
CA THR A 20 84.90 5.84 23.07
C THR A 20 84.52 7.12 23.82
N MET A 21 85.41 7.69 24.63
CA MET A 21 85.16 8.97 25.31
C MET A 21 85.07 10.13 24.32
N ALA A 22 85.86 10.14 23.24
CA ALA A 22 85.78 11.16 22.20
C ALA A 22 84.45 11.07 21.42
N ILE A 23 83.99 9.85 21.10
CA ILE A 23 82.69 9.63 20.47
C ILE A 23 81.58 10.09 21.41
N ILE A 24 81.61 9.71 22.68
CA ILE A 24 80.60 10.13 23.67
C ILE A 24 80.61 11.65 23.83
N ALA A 25 81.77 12.29 23.93
CA ALA A 25 81.89 13.75 24.02
C ALA A 25 81.37 14.45 22.76
N PHE A 26 81.63 13.89 21.57
CA PHE A 26 81.07 14.37 20.32
C PHE A 26 79.54 14.27 20.32
N TYR A 27 78.97 13.14 20.74
CA TYR A 27 77.52 12.96 20.89
C TYR A 27 76.91 13.92 21.91
N VAL A 28 77.57 14.16 23.05
CA VAL A 28 77.11 15.13 24.06
C VAL A 28 77.18 16.57 23.51
N SER A 29 78.24 16.92 22.78
CA SER A 29 78.35 18.23 22.14
C SER A 29 77.26 18.46 21.07
N LEU A 30 76.92 17.43 20.29
CA LEU A 30 75.79 17.48 19.35
C LEU A 30 74.46 17.69 20.07
N GLY A 31 74.28 17.12 21.27
CA GLY A 31 73.11 17.40 22.12
C GLY A 31 73.03 18.85 22.63
N PHE A 32 74.17 19.51 22.85
CA PHE A 32 74.21 20.95 23.16
C PHE A 32 73.93 21.84 21.95
N VAL A 33 74.30 21.43 20.74
CA VAL A 33 74.11 22.22 19.50
C VAL A 33 72.72 22.03 18.90
N PHE A 34 72.21 20.79 18.87
CA PHE A 34 70.96 20.43 18.18
C PHE A 34 69.82 20.07 19.15
N GLY A 35 70.03 20.23 20.45
CA GLY A 35 69.07 19.88 21.50
C GLY A 35 69.17 18.42 21.95
N TRP A 36 68.80 18.18 23.21
CA TRP A 36 68.88 16.85 23.84
C TRP A 36 67.82 15.87 23.32
N ASP A 37 66.90 16.33 22.46
CA ASP A 37 65.79 15.54 21.91
C ASP A 37 66.25 14.41 20.96
N LEU A 38 67.44 14.52 20.35
CA LEU A 38 68.01 13.47 19.50
C LEU A 38 68.29 12.17 20.26
N LEU A 39 68.66 12.24 21.54
CA LEU A 39 68.93 11.05 22.37
C LEU A 39 67.62 10.42 22.89
N ALA A 40 66.62 11.24 23.16
CA ALA A 40 65.31 10.79 23.64
C ALA A 40 64.50 10.10 22.53
N GLY A 41 64.67 10.51 21.27
CA GLY A 41 63.99 9.91 20.11
C GLY A 41 64.32 8.44 19.89
N ASP A 42 65.60 8.06 19.96
CA ASP A 42 66.03 6.68 19.69
C ASP A 42 65.55 5.69 20.79
N LEU A 43 65.59 6.12 22.06
CA LEU A 43 65.07 5.34 23.19
C LEU A 43 63.54 5.21 23.18
N LYS A 44 62.82 6.26 22.74
CA LYS A 44 61.36 6.23 22.58
C LYS A 44 60.95 5.26 21.46
N ASN A 45 61.63 5.29 20.32
CA ASN A 45 61.33 4.41 19.18
C ASN A 45 61.62 2.94 19.51
N LYS A 46 62.67 2.63 20.28
CA LYS A 46 62.97 1.26 20.72
C LYS A 46 61.99 0.72 21.77
N LYS A 47 61.39 1.60 22.59
CA LYS A 47 60.32 1.22 23.54
C LYS A 47 58.97 0.97 22.87
N GLN A 48 58.66 1.65 21.75
CA GLN A 48 57.37 1.45 21.07
C GLN A 48 57.23 0.06 20.43
N VAL A 49 58.32 -0.63 20.09
CA VAL A 49 58.26 -1.97 19.47
C VAL A 49 58.06 -3.10 20.50
N ALA A 50 58.29 -2.84 21.80
CA ALA A 50 58.12 -3.84 22.86
C ALA A 50 56.73 -3.82 23.54
N GLY A 51 55.88 -2.83 23.22
CA GLY A 51 54.58 -2.62 23.87
C GLY A 51 53.35 -2.89 23.01
N SER A 52 53.53 -3.26 21.74
CA SER A 52 52.40 -3.53 20.83
C SER A 52 51.79 -4.89 21.13
N THR A 53 50.87 -4.95 22.09
CA THR A 53 50.00 -6.12 22.23
C THR A 53 49.06 -6.18 21.02
N VAL A 54 49.26 -7.17 20.16
CA VAL A 54 48.30 -7.51 19.10
C VAL A 54 47.15 -8.26 19.75
N SER A 55 46.04 -7.57 19.97
CA SER A 55 44.80 -8.21 20.42
C SER A 55 44.14 -8.89 19.22
N ALA A 56 44.28 -10.21 19.11
CA ALA A 56 43.52 -11.01 18.15
C ALA A 56 42.20 -11.44 18.82
N LEU A 57 41.07 -10.95 18.30
CA LEU A 57 39.76 -11.49 18.65
C LEU A 57 39.56 -12.79 17.87
N MET A 58 39.66 -13.92 18.56
CA MET A 58 39.33 -15.23 17.98
C MET A 58 37.85 -15.50 18.21
N ARG A 59 37.05 -15.53 17.13
CA ARG A 59 35.65 -15.97 17.21
C ARG A 59 35.63 -17.50 17.17
N ILE A 60 35.01 -18.11 18.16
CA ILE A 60 34.69 -19.54 18.14
C ILE A 60 33.47 -19.67 17.23
N ILE A 61 33.64 -20.38 16.11
CA ILE A 61 32.54 -20.69 15.21
C ILE A 61 31.71 -21.80 15.86
N GLY A 62 30.39 -21.64 15.87
CA GLY A 62 29.44 -22.63 16.36
C GLY A 62 28.62 -23.22 15.20
N PRO A 63 27.79 -24.25 15.45
CA PRO A 63 26.78 -24.63 14.46
C PRO A 63 25.80 -23.47 14.26
N PRO A 64 25.18 -23.35 13.07
CA PRO A 64 24.15 -22.36 12.83
C PRO A 64 23.03 -22.40 13.88
N VAL A 65 22.46 -21.24 14.19
CA VAL A 65 21.24 -21.07 14.96
C VAL A 65 20.05 -21.49 14.10
N THR A 66 19.04 -22.11 14.72
CA THR A 66 17.76 -22.42 14.06
C THR A 66 17.18 -21.17 13.38
N PRO A 67 17.04 -21.16 12.04
CA PRO A 67 16.51 -20.00 11.33
C PRO A 67 15.02 -19.77 11.65
N VAL A 68 14.62 -18.51 11.75
CA VAL A 68 13.20 -18.13 11.82
C VAL A 68 12.75 -17.70 10.43
N LEU A 69 12.01 -18.59 9.77
CA LEU A 69 11.52 -18.38 8.41
C LEU A 69 10.20 -17.60 8.42
N ASN A 70 10.17 -16.48 7.70
CA ASN A 70 8.97 -15.67 7.46
C ASN A 70 8.66 -15.66 5.96
N GLY A 71 7.40 -15.43 5.62
CA GLY A 71 7.00 -15.41 4.22
C GLY A 71 5.65 -14.75 3.97
N ASN A 72 5.60 -13.97 2.89
CA ASN A 72 4.40 -13.29 2.42
C ASN A 72 4.19 -13.62 0.94
N SER A 73 2.93 -13.82 0.54
CA SER A 73 2.57 -13.92 -0.86
C SER A 73 2.31 -12.54 -1.44
N LEU A 74 2.88 -12.26 -2.61
CA LEU A 74 2.84 -10.96 -3.29
C LEU A 74 2.54 -11.15 -4.78
N CYS A 75 2.26 -10.05 -5.48
CA CYS A 75 2.06 -10.02 -6.93
C CYS A 75 3.26 -9.39 -7.63
N SER A 76 3.70 -10.00 -8.73
CA SER A 76 4.70 -9.41 -9.61
C SER A 76 4.06 -8.32 -10.47
N VAL A 77 4.90 -7.50 -11.11
CA VAL A 77 4.47 -6.49 -12.10
C VAL A 77 3.71 -7.09 -13.29
N GLU A 78 3.84 -8.40 -13.54
CA GLU A 78 3.13 -9.14 -14.59
C GLU A 78 1.83 -9.78 -14.09
N ASN A 79 1.39 -9.47 -12.85
CA ASN A 79 0.25 -10.10 -12.18
C ASN A 79 0.37 -11.61 -11.99
N GLU A 80 1.60 -12.10 -11.81
CA GLU A 80 1.85 -13.48 -11.39
C GLU A 80 2.16 -13.53 -9.89
N PRO A 81 1.59 -14.50 -9.14
CA PRO A 81 1.86 -14.61 -7.72
C PRO A 81 3.29 -15.12 -7.50
N TYR A 82 3.93 -14.60 -6.46
CA TYR A 82 5.17 -15.16 -5.93
C TYR A 82 5.15 -15.14 -4.41
N ILE A 83 6.00 -15.96 -3.78
CA ILE A 83 6.16 -15.98 -2.33
C ILE A 83 7.54 -15.42 -2.00
N ARG A 84 7.59 -14.31 -1.26
CA ARG A 84 8.83 -13.75 -0.72
C ARG A 84 9.06 -14.31 0.66
N LEU A 85 10.20 -14.99 0.83
CA LEU A 85 10.68 -15.56 2.07
C LEU A 85 11.85 -14.76 2.60
N ASN A 86 11.94 -14.62 3.91
CA ASN A 86 13.06 -13.94 4.58
C ASN A 86 13.34 -14.54 5.95
N TRP A 87 14.60 -14.47 6.37
CA TRP A 87 15.08 -14.94 7.67
C TRP A 87 16.17 -14.01 8.20
N ASN A 88 16.51 -14.17 9.48
CA ASN A 88 17.61 -13.43 10.10
C ASN A 88 18.95 -13.98 9.62
N ALA A 89 19.90 -13.10 9.33
CA ALA A 89 21.25 -13.51 9.01
C ALA A 89 21.90 -14.18 10.22
N ASP A 90 22.46 -15.37 10.00
CA ASP A 90 23.27 -16.08 10.97
C ASP A 90 24.75 -15.98 10.59
N PRO A 91 25.59 -15.36 11.42
CA PRO A 91 27.00 -15.20 11.13
C PRO A 91 27.81 -16.52 11.25
N ASP A 92 27.20 -17.62 11.68
CA ASP A 92 27.79 -18.98 11.66
C ASP A 92 27.24 -19.86 10.52
N ALA A 93 26.34 -19.32 9.67
CA ALA A 93 25.86 -19.97 8.45
C ALA A 93 26.53 -19.38 7.20
N ASP A 94 27.07 -20.26 6.35
CA ASP A 94 27.68 -19.90 5.07
C ASP A 94 26.64 -19.86 3.94
N GLU A 95 25.67 -20.76 3.98
CA GLU A 95 24.62 -20.88 2.97
C GLU A 95 23.34 -21.51 3.53
N TYR A 96 22.26 -21.43 2.75
CA TYR A 96 20.98 -22.02 3.07
C TYR A 96 20.44 -22.89 1.93
N ASP A 97 19.84 -24.02 2.28
CA ASP A 97 19.00 -24.82 1.40
C ASP A 97 17.53 -24.58 1.72
N LEU A 98 16.74 -24.23 0.72
CA LEU A 98 15.32 -24.02 0.84
C LEU A 98 14.57 -25.22 0.26
N TYR A 99 13.64 -25.75 1.05
CA TYR A 99 12.75 -26.82 0.66
C TYR A 99 11.32 -26.32 0.57
N ARG A 100 10.57 -26.87 -0.38
CA ARG A 100 9.14 -26.61 -0.58
C ARG A 100 8.42 -27.94 -0.75
N ASN A 101 7.38 -28.17 0.04
CA ASN A 101 6.61 -29.42 0.05
C ASN A 101 7.50 -30.67 0.18
N LYS A 102 8.57 -30.57 1.00
CA LYS A 102 9.57 -31.62 1.24
C LYS A 102 10.50 -31.94 0.06
N GLU A 103 10.44 -31.16 -1.01
CA GLU A 103 11.39 -31.23 -2.13
C GLU A 103 12.36 -30.05 -2.07
N LEU A 104 13.61 -30.27 -2.50
CA LEU A 104 14.59 -29.20 -2.58
C LEU A 104 14.15 -28.21 -3.66
N LEU A 105 13.97 -26.94 -3.27
CA LEU A 105 13.61 -25.86 -4.19
C LEU A 105 14.86 -25.12 -4.67
N MET A 106 15.74 -24.77 -3.74
CA MET A 106 16.96 -24.01 -4.02
C MET A 106 18.05 -24.38 -3.00
N THR A 107 19.31 -24.36 -3.42
CA THR A 107 20.49 -24.65 -2.59
C THR A 107 21.53 -23.55 -2.74
N GLY A 108 22.37 -23.37 -1.72
CA GLY A 108 23.47 -22.42 -1.78
C GLY A 108 23.03 -20.95 -1.75
N ILE A 109 21.90 -20.65 -1.12
CA ILE A 109 21.44 -19.27 -0.95
C ILE A 109 22.38 -18.61 0.06
N THR A 110 23.03 -17.51 -0.32
CA THR A 110 23.91 -16.73 0.58
C THR A 110 23.22 -15.48 1.12
N ASP A 111 22.20 -15.01 0.42
CA ASP A 111 21.31 -13.95 0.91
C ASP A 111 20.41 -14.47 2.05
N ASN A 112 19.81 -13.55 2.80
CA ASN A 112 18.86 -13.86 3.86
C ASN A 112 17.38 -13.74 3.41
N PHE A 113 17.16 -13.83 2.09
CA PHE A 113 15.84 -13.81 1.47
C PHE A 113 15.84 -14.65 0.20
N PHE A 114 14.64 -15.10 -0.19
CA PHE A 114 14.40 -15.78 -1.46
C PHE A 114 13.01 -15.44 -1.98
N SER A 115 12.87 -15.23 -3.29
CA SER A 115 11.55 -15.09 -3.92
C SER A 115 11.29 -16.34 -4.75
N ASP A 116 10.20 -17.05 -4.45
CA ASP A 116 9.74 -18.22 -5.21
C ASP A 116 8.70 -17.77 -6.26
N PRO A 117 9.09 -17.58 -7.53
CA PRO A 117 8.18 -17.19 -8.61
C PRO A 117 7.39 -18.37 -9.18
N SER A 118 7.70 -19.61 -8.80
CA SER A 118 7.15 -20.83 -9.41
C SER A 118 5.83 -21.28 -8.80
N VAL A 119 5.19 -20.42 -8.01
CA VAL A 119 3.97 -20.72 -7.27
C VAL A 119 2.74 -20.50 -8.16
N SER A 120 1.67 -21.24 -7.88
CA SER A 120 0.40 -21.09 -8.56
C SER A 120 -0.64 -20.50 -7.61
N LYS A 121 -1.46 -19.59 -8.13
CA LYS A 121 -2.55 -18.95 -7.38
C LYS A 121 -3.43 -19.95 -6.63
N ASN A 122 -3.84 -19.57 -5.42
CA ASN A 122 -4.69 -20.35 -4.51
C ASN A 122 -4.12 -21.74 -4.16
N LYS A 123 -2.80 -21.97 -4.32
CA LYS A 123 -2.12 -23.17 -3.84
C LYS A 123 -1.41 -22.88 -2.53
N LYS A 124 -1.45 -23.87 -1.65
CA LYS A 124 -0.76 -23.86 -0.35
C LYS A 124 0.59 -24.53 -0.51
N TYR A 125 1.63 -23.89 0.01
CA TYR A 125 3.01 -24.36 -0.04
C TYR A 125 3.61 -24.35 1.37
N THR A 126 4.27 -25.43 1.74
CA THR A 126 4.97 -25.57 3.02
C THR A 126 6.47 -25.47 2.78
N TYR A 127 7.13 -24.52 3.43
CA TYR A 127 8.56 -24.25 3.30
C TYR A 127 9.29 -24.56 4.60
N TYR A 128 10.54 -25.00 4.48
CA TYR A 128 11.49 -24.99 5.58
C TYR A 128 12.89 -24.75 5.01
N LEU A 129 13.76 -24.20 5.85
CA LEU A 129 15.11 -23.80 5.50
C LEU A 129 16.11 -24.63 6.30
N ILE A 130 17.20 -25.05 5.67
CA ILE A 130 18.36 -25.65 6.33
C ILE A 130 19.53 -24.67 6.21
N ALA A 131 19.93 -24.07 7.32
CA ALA A 131 21.18 -23.32 7.42
C ALA A 131 22.37 -24.28 7.50
N LYS A 132 23.43 -23.99 6.77
CA LYS A 132 24.67 -24.76 6.76
C LYS A 132 25.83 -23.86 7.13
N GLY A 133 26.67 -24.34 8.03
CA GLY A 133 27.92 -23.73 8.41
C GLY A 133 29.01 -24.78 8.57
N PRO A 134 30.25 -24.37 8.88
CA PRO A 134 31.38 -25.27 8.97
C PRO A 134 31.24 -26.28 10.12
N GLU A 135 30.53 -25.89 11.19
CA GLU A 135 30.34 -26.70 12.40
C GLU A 135 29.00 -27.47 12.42
N GLY A 136 28.22 -27.43 11.34
CA GLY A 136 27.00 -28.24 11.20
C GLY A 136 25.86 -27.56 10.47
N THR A 137 24.63 -28.01 10.76
CA THR A 137 23.41 -27.50 10.15
C THR A 137 22.31 -27.26 11.18
N ALA A 138 21.39 -26.36 10.86
CA ALA A 138 20.19 -26.12 11.65
C ALA A 138 18.97 -25.97 10.72
N VAL A 139 17.83 -26.51 11.16
CA VAL A 139 16.60 -26.55 10.36
C VAL A 139 15.56 -25.63 10.99
N SER A 140 14.88 -24.83 10.17
CA SER A 140 13.78 -23.99 10.61
C SER A 140 12.51 -24.81 10.91
N GLU A 141 11.58 -24.21 11.64
CA GLU A 141 10.20 -24.69 11.66
C GLU A 141 9.58 -24.61 10.25
N GLU A 142 8.55 -25.42 9.99
CA GLU A 142 7.79 -25.36 8.75
C GLU A 142 6.92 -24.09 8.72
N LEU A 143 7.07 -23.29 7.66
CA LEU A 143 6.21 -22.16 7.36
C LEU A 143 5.23 -22.55 6.26
N THR A 144 3.93 -22.36 6.49
CA THR A 144 2.95 -22.56 5.42
C THR A 144 2.38 -21.25 4.91
N VAL A 145 2.45 -21.04 3.60
CA VAL A 145 1.93 -19.85 2.91
C VAL A 145 0.99 -20.29 1.78
N THR A 146 -0.14 -19.58 1.65
CA THR A 146 -1.04 -19.75 0.50
C THR A 146 -0.74 -18.67 -0.52
N ALA A 147 -0.40 -19.06 -1.75
CA ALA A 147 -0.18 -18.13 -2.84
C ALA A 147 -1.49 -17.40 -3.17
N ILE A 148 -1.47 -16.06 -3.14
CA ILE A 148 -2.62 -15.26 -3.50
C ILE A 148 -2.94 -15.39 -4.99
N LYS A 149 -4.15 -15.01 -5.38
CA LYS A 149 -4.50 -14.81 -6.77
C LYS A 149 -4.28 -13.34 -7.11
N CYS A 150 -3.27 -13.07 -7.93
CA CYS A 150 -3.10 -11.76 -8.53
C CYS A 150 -4.21 -11.51 -9.55
N LEU A 151 -4.79 -10.32 -9.48
CA LEU A 151 -5.85 -9.88 -10.38
C LEU A 151 -5.21 -9.07 -11.49
N ALA A 152 -5.01 -9.68 -12.66
CA ALA A 152 -4.73 -8.91 -13.87
C ALA A 152 -6.00 -8.16 -14.29
N VAL A 153 -6.11 -6.88 -13.93
CA VAL A 153 -7.20 -6.01 -14.38
C VAL A 153 -6.73 -5.23 -15.59
N ALA A 154 -7.18 -5.62 -16.77
CA ALA A 154 -6.90 -4.87 -18.00
C ALA A 154 -7.65 -3.53 -17.97
N ASN A 155 -6.92 -2.43 -18.08
CA ASN A 155 -7.44 -1.05 -18.05
C ASN A 155 -8.37 -0.80 -16.84
N PRO A 156 -7.82 -0.60 -15.63
CA PRO A 156 -8.61 -0.31 -14.44
C PRO A 156 -9.57 0.88 -14.66
N LYS A 157 -10.84 0.69 -14.27
CA LYS A 157 -11.92 1.66 -14.47
C LYS A 157 -12.83 1.68 -13.25
N VAL A 158 -13.37 2.85 -12.94
CA VAL A 158 -14.44 3.07 -11.97
C VAL A 158 -15.41 4.09 -12.56
N TRP A 159 -16.71 3.91 -12.38
CA TRP A 159 -17.72 4.85 -12.86
C TRP A 159 -19.02 4.73 -12.07
N VAL A 160 -19.82 5.79 -12.10
CA VAL A 160 -21.19 5.82 -11.58
C VAL A 160 -22.15 5.37 -12.68
N GLU A 161 -23.07 4.47 -12.36
CA GLU A 161 -24.14 4.03 -13.26
C GLU A 161 -25.46 4.72 -12.97
N LYS A 162 -25.73 4.98 -11.69
CA LYS A 162 -26.98 5.60 -11.24
C LYS A 162 -26.74 6.57 -10.10
N ILE A 163 -27.52 7.64 -10.09
CA ILE A 163 -27.69 8.50 -8.93
C ILE A 163 -29.15 8.38 -8.49
N ASN A 164 -29.36 8.01 -7.23
CA ASN A 164 -30.62 7.54 -6.68
C ASN A 164 -31.15 6.34 -7.46
N LYS A 165 -32.10 6.58 -8.38
CA LYS A 165 -32.70 5.56 -9.26
C LYS A 165 -32.53 5.90 -10.76
N LYS A 166 -31.98 7.08 -11.07
CA LYS A 166 -31.85 7.58 -12.44
C LYS A 166 -30.49 7.18 -13.00
N ALA A 167 -30.49 6.65 -14.23
CA ALA A 167 -29.27 6.29 -14.92
C ALA A 167 -28.44 7.54 -15.24
N VAL A 168 -27.12 7.41 -15.13
CA VAL A 168 -26.17 8.40 -15.63
C VAL A 168 -25.95 8.11 -17.12
N GLU A 169 -26.41 9.01 -17.98
CA GLU A 169 -26.30 8.83 -19.43
C GLU A 169 -24.92 9.24 -19.96
N ASN A 170 -24.41 8.48 -20.94
CA ASN A 170 -23.20 8.84 -21.69
C ASN A 170 -23.50 9.85 -22.83
N SER A 171 -24.36 10.83 -22.58
CA SER A 171 -24.77 11.85 -23.56
C SER A 171 -23.95 13.14 -23.48
N GLY A 172 -22.99 13.22 -22.55
CA GLY A 172 -22.18 14.42 -22.28
C GLY A 172 -22.94 15.51 -21.50
N LYS A 173 -24.22 15.29 -21.16
CA LYS A 173 -24.99 16.14 -20.26
C LYS A 173 -24.63 15.81 -18.80
N LYS A 174 -24.48 16.86 -17.98
CA LYS A 174 -24.32 16.72 -16.52
C LYS A 174 -25.59 16.10 -15.94
N PRO A 175 -25.53 15.04 -15.13
CA PRO A 175 -26.69 14.53 -14.42
C PRO A 175 -27.28 15.60 -13.51
N GLU A 176 -28.61 15.72 -13.50
CA GLU A 176 -29.33 16.63 -12.63
C GLU A 176 -30.08 15.84 -11.54
N ILE A 177 -29.95 16.30 -10.30
CA ILE A 177 -30.62 15.71 -9.12
C ILE A 177 -31.27 16.78 -8.24
N LYS A 178 -32.22 16.36 -7.42
CA LYS A 178 -32.87 17.22 -6.41
C LYS A 178 -31.97 17.39 -5.17
N PRO A 179 -32.10 18.50 -4.41
CA PRO A 179 -31.43 18.67 -3.14
C PRO A 179 -31.73 17.52 -2.18
N GLY A 180 -30.71 17.01 -1.48
CA GLY A 180 -30.89 15.83 -0.65
C GLY A 180 -29.61 15.09 -0.32
N ARG A 181 -29.78 13.85 0.16
CA ARG A 181 -28.70 12.89 0.40
C ARG A 181 -28.71 11.83 -0.71
N PRO A 182 -28.02 12.06 -1.83
CA PRO A 182 -28.08 11.14 -2.96
C PRO A 182 -27.42 9.80 -2.65
N VAL A 183 -27.91 8.76 -3.34
CA VAL A 183 -27.29 7.45 -3.39
C VAL A 183 -26.54 7.30 -4.71
N PHE A 184 -25.24 7.14 -4.68
CA PHE A 184 -24.44 6.81 -5.86
C PHE A 184 -24.32 5.29 -5.96
N ILE A 185 -24.55 4.77 -7.16
CA ILE A 185 -24.40 3.36 -7.48
C ILE A 185 -23.50 3.28 -8.71
N GLY A 186 -22.45 2.47 -8.64
CA GLY A 186 -21.50 2.35 -9.72
C GLY A 186 -20.87 0.98 -9.82
N GLN A 187 -19.95 0.87 -10.76
CA GLN A 187 -19.14 -0.32 -10.99
C GLN A 187 -17.66 0.05 -11.10
N THR A 188 -16.81 -0.95 -10.87
CA THR A 188 -15.40 -0.97 -11.20
C THR A 188 -15.06 -2.36 -11.74
N ASN A 189 -14.02 -2.47 -12.56
CA ASN A 189 -13.47 -3.77 -12.96
C ASN A 189 -12.42 -4.31 -11.96
N ILE A 190 -12.20 -3.63 -10.83
CA ILE A 190 -11.36 -4.10 -9.72
C ILE A 190 -12.28 -4.76 -8.67
N ALA A 191 -12.18 -6.08 -8.53
CA ALA A 191 -12.98 -6.82 -7.55
C ALA A 191 -12.60 -6.44 -6.11
N LYS A 192 -13.60 -6.26 -5.23
CA LYS A 192 -13.41 -5.90 -3.81
C LYS A 192 -12.64 -4.60 -3.54
N ALA A 193 -12.53 -3.73 -4.53
CA ALA A 193 -11.79 -2.48 -4.42
C ALA A 193 -12.27 -1.63 -3.23
N LYS A 194 -11.32 -1.03 -2.52
CA LYS A 194 -11.58 0.09 -1.61
C LYS A 194 -11.82 1.32 -2.49
N LEU A 195 -12.94 1.99 -2.27
CA LEU A 195 -13.25 3.25 -2.94
C LEU A 195 -13.01 4.42 -2.00
N GLU A 196 -12.21 5.37 -2.43
CA GLU A 196 -12.04 6.68 -1.82
C GLU A 196 -12.77 7.71 -2.69
N LEU A 197 -13.70 8.43 -2.07
CA LEU A 197 -14.61 9.36 -2.74
C LEU A 197 -14.33 10.76 -2.19
N GLU A 198 -14.07 11.71 -3.08
CA GLU A 198 -13.92 13.12 -2.76
C GLU A 198 -14.96 13.91 -3.54
N VAL A 199 -15.80 14.67 -2.83
CA VAL A 199 -16.81 15.53 -3.45
C VAL A 199 -16.42 16.97 -3.23
N ILE A 200 -16.32 17.74 -4.31
CA ILE A 200 -15.92 19.14 -4.31
C ILE A 200 -17.08 19.97 -4.89
N GLY A 201 -17.64 20.90 -4.12
CA GLY A 201 -18.73 21.77 -4.58
C GLY A 201 -19.51 22.43 -3.44
N GLY A 202 -20.32 23.46 -3.75
CA GLY A 202 -21.17 24.10 -2.73
C GLY A 202 -20.41 24.72 -1.55
N GLN A 203 -19.21 25.28 -1.81
CA GLN A 203 -18.26 25.81 -0.81
C GLN A 203 -17.62 24.79 0.15
N GLN A 204 -17.82 23.49 -0.05
CA GLN A 204 -17.32 22.45 0.84
C GLN A 204 -16.65 21.29 0.07
N THR A 205 -15.82 20.54 0.79
CA THR A 205 -15.26 19.28 0.31
C THR A 205 -15.64 18.17 1.28
N PHE A 206 -16.09 17.03 0.75
CA PHE A 206 -16.48 15.87 1.54
C PHE A 206 -15.64 14.67 1.16
N TYR A 207 -15.24 13.88 2.16
CA TYR A 207 -14.52 12.62 1.97
C TYR A 207 -15.39 11.46 2.44
N ALA A 208 -15.39 10.38 1.68
CA ALA A 208 -16.05 9.14 2.05
C ALA A 208 -15.25 7.93 1.58
N THR A 209 -15.46 6.80 2.24
CA THR A 209 -14.95 5.51 1.78
C THR A 209 -16.09 4.51 1.67
N THR A 210 -16.01 3.65 0.66
CA THR A 210 -16.90 2.49 0.50
C THR A 210 -16.11 1.33 -0.08
N GLN A 211 -16.74 0.19 -0.31
CA GLN A 211 -16.09 -0.97 -0.91
C GLN A 211 -16.95 -1.58 -2.00
N ALA A 212 -16.32 -1.99 -3.09
CA ALA A 212 -16.96 -2.80 -4.11
C ALA A 212 -17.13 -4.25 -3.65
N ASN A 213 -18.10 -4.97 -4.21
CA ASN A 213 -18.24 -6.40 -4.00
C ASN A 213 -17.30 -7.22 -4.93
N ASN A 214 -17.43 -8.55 -4.90
CA ASN A 214 -16.63 -9.46 -5.75
C ASN A 214 -16.77 -9.20 -7.25
N ASN A 215 -17.89 -8.62 -7.68
CA ASN A 215 -18.19 -8.31 -9.06
C ASN A 215 -17.95 -6.83 -9.39
N GLY A 216 -17.34 -6.07 -8.47
CA GLY A 216 -17.00 -4.67 -8.69
C GLY A 216 -18.16 -3.68 -8.50
N TYR A 217 -19.33 -4.11 -8.04
CA TYR A 217 -20.44 -3.21 -7.74
C TYR A 217 -20.22 -2.51 -6.41
N TRP A 218 -20.48 -1.21 -6.38
CA TRP A 218 -20.39 -0.39 -5.19
C TRP A 218 -21.61 0.52 -5.07
N SER A 219 -21.94 0.89 -3.83
CA SER A 219 -22.98 1.87 -3.52
C SER A 219 -22.55 2.72 -2.35
N TRP A 220 -22.88 4.00 -2.41
CA TRP A 220 -22.59 4.97 -1.38
C TRP A 220 -23.78 5.90 -1.19
N VAL A 221 -24.28 5.98 0.04
CA VAL A 221 -25.27 6.98 0.46
C VAL A 221 -24.50 8.13 1.07
N SER A 222 -24.66 9.34 0.54
CA SER A 222 -23.95 10.46 1.13
C SER A 222 -24.48 10.79 2.53
N PRO A 223 -23.60 10.92 3.54
CA PRO A 223 -24.02 11.36 4.87
C PRO A 223 -24.40 12.84 4.89
N ASN A 224 -23.87 13.62 3.94
CA ASN A 224 -24.05 15.07 3.86
C ASN A 224 -25.21 15.43 2.93
N PHE A 225 -25.90 16.51 3.26
CA PHE A 225 -26.95 17.07 2.42
C PHE A 225 -26.33 17.94 1.32
N PHE A 226 -26.79 17.75 0.09
CA PHE A 226 -26.37 18.50 -1.08
C PHE A 226 -27.40 19.58 -1.36
N ASP A 227 -27.00 20.84 -1.23
CA ASP A 227 -27.81 21.98 -1.64
C ASP A 227 -27.60 22.29 -3.13
N ILE A 228 -28.40 23.20 -3.68
CA ILE A 228 -28.35 23.63 -5.06
C ILE A 228 -26.94 24.08 -5.44
N GLY A 229 -26.43 23.58 -6.56
CA GLY A 229 -25.09 23.89 -7.02
C GLY A 229 -24.52 22.84 -7.95
N GLU A 230 -23.29 23.09 -8.37
CA GLU A 230 -22.48 22.15 -9.15
C GLU A 230 -21.48 21.45 -8.23
N TYR A 231 -21.37 20.13 -8.39
CA TYR A 231 -20.47 19.28 -7.62
C TYR A 231 -19.67 18.38 -8.55
N ASN A 232 -18.42 18.14 -8.18
CA ASN A 232 -17.54 17.15 -8.80
C ASN A 232 -17.31 16.02 -7.79
N LEU A 233 -17.68 14.79 -8.16
CA LEU A 233 -17.36 13.57 -7.41
C LEU A 233 -16.12 12.94 -8.05
N GLU A 234 -14.98 13.04 -7.37
CA GLU A 234 -13.76 12.31 -7.69
C GLU A 234 -13.77 10.94 -6.99
N MET A 235 -13.34 9.93 -7.71
CA MET A 235 -13.38 8.53 -7.27
C MET A 235 -12.04 7.89 -7.54
N GLU A 236 -11.49 7.23 -6.53
CA GLU A 236 -10.36 6.31 -6.64
C GLU A 236 -10.79 4.92 -6.16
N ALA A 237 -10.65 3.91 -7.00
CA ALA A 237 -10.86 2.51 -6.64
C ALA A 237 -9.51 1.80 -6.65
N ALA A 238 -9.08 1.25 -5.52
CA ALA A 238 -7.80 0.55 -5.38
C ALA A 238 -7.99 -0.86 -4.77
N GLU A 239 -7.14 -1.81 -5.15
CA GLU A 239 -7.10 -3.12 -4.49
C GLU A 239 -6.47 -2.98 -3.09
N ILE A 240 -6.95 -3.74 -2.11
CA ILE A 240 -6.60 -3.52 -0.68
C ILE A 240 -5.17 -3.93 -0.31
N ASN A 241 -4.56 -4.83 -1.08
CA ASN A 241 -3.22 -5.36 -0.88
C ASN A 241 -2.24 -4.93 -1.99
N ASP A 242 -2.74 -4.23 -3.01
CA ASP A 242 -1.98 -3.77 -4.16
C ASP A 242 -2.38 -2.32 -4.50
N GLU A 243 -1.63 -1.37 -3.91
CA GLU A 243 -1.83 0.06 -4.10
C GLU A 243 -1.47 0.54 -5.53
N GLU A 244 -0.75 -0.26 -6.31
CA GLU A 244 -0.43 0.06 -7.71
C GLU A 244 -1.61 -0.28 -8.64
N LEU A 245 -2.50 -1.18 -8.22
CA LEU A 245 -3.72 -1.52 -8.93
C LEU A 245 -4.87 -0.59 -8.54
N PHE A 246 -4.93 0.57 -9.20
CA PHE A 246 -5.99 1.55 -8.97
C PHE A 246 -6.62 2.09 -10.26
N ALA A 247 -7.82 2.64 -10.14
CA ALA A 247 -8.54 3.36 -11.17
C ALA A 247 -9.04 4.69 -10.63
N ARG A 248 -8.98 5.75 -11.45
CA ARG A 248 -9.57 7.06 -11.11
C ARG A 248 -10.61 7.45 -12.14
N ASN A 249 -11.64 8.15 -11.69
CA ASN A 249 -12.59 8.81 -12.55
C ASN A 249 -13.27 9.96 -11.78
N SER A 250 -13.92 10.87 -12.51
CA SER A 250 -14.73 11.92 -11.91
C SER A 250 -16.10 12.06 -12.57
N LEU A 251 -17.07 12.53 -11.82
CA LEU A 251 -18.42 12.82 -12.30
C LEU A 251 -18.85 14.20 -11.82
N VAL A 252 -19.11 15.09 -12.79
CA VAL A 252 -19.72 16.39 -12.52
C VAL A 252 -21.23 16.27 -12.62
N PHE A 253 -21.95 16.69 -11.59
CA PHE A 253 -23.42 16.70 -11.54
C PHE A 253 -23.96 18.02 -10.97
N LEU A 254 -25.21 18.30 -11.29
CA LEU A 254 -25.92 19.50 -10.88
C LEU A 254 -27.03 19.14 -9.90
N VAL A 255 -27.14 19.93 -8.84
CA VAL A 255 -28.25 19.91 -7.91
C VAL A 255 -29.13 21.12 -8.24
N THR A 256 -30.33 20.87 -8.73
CA THR A 256 -31.26 21.91 -9.20
C THR A 256 -32.58 21.82 -8.45
N LYS A 257 -33.29 22.95 -8.33
CA LYS A 257 -34.69 22.93 -7.90
C LYS A 257 -35.51 22.20 -8.97
N GLU A 258 -36.55 21.48 -8.56
CA GLU A 258 -37.56 21.01 -9.49
C GLU A 258 -37.98 22.14 -10.42
N LYS A 259 -38.01 21.85 -11.72
CA LYS A 259 -39.10 22.38 -12.53
C LYS A 259 -40.29 21.53 -12.14
N GLU A 260 -41.41 22.14 -11.80
CA GLU A 260 -42.70 21.42 -11.76
C GLU A 260 -42.76 20.59 -13.04
N ASP A 261 -42.76 19.26 -12.91
CA ASP A 261 -42.88 18.38 -14.06
C ASP A 261 -44.22 18.74 -14.72
N GLU A 262 -44.24 18.88 -16.06
CA GLU A 262 -45.43 19.09 -16.91
C GLU A 262 -46.50 17.96 -16.77
N THR A 263 -46.41 17.11 -15.75
CA THR A 263 -47.38 16.09 -15.40
C THR A 263 -48.57 16.65 -14.61
N ASP A 264 -48.40 17.76 -13.89
CA ASP A 264 -49.50 18.32 -13.09
C ASP A 264 -50.44 19.21 -13.92
N GLU A 265 -49.96 19.78 -15.04
CA GLU A 265 -50.80 20.54 -15.98
C GLU A 265 -51.78 19.61 -16.72
N PHE A 266 -51.42 18.33 -16.92
CA PHE A 266 -52.32 17.32 -17.48
C PHE A 266 -53.34 16.79 -16.47
N GLU A 267 -52.98 16.66 -15.18
CA GLU A 267 -53.94 16.26 -14.14
C GLU A 267 -54.89 17.40 -13.77
N GLU A 268 -54.45 18.66 -13.76
CA GLU A 268 -55.35 19.81 -13.62
C GLU A 268 -56.26 19.97 -14.85
N GLU A 269 -55.78 19.79 -16.09
CA GLU A 269 -56.62 19.85 -17.29
C GLU A 269 -57.63 18.68 -17.37
N ILE A 270 -57.27 17.49 -16.86
CA ILE A 270 -58.19 16.35 -16.74
C ILE A 270 -59.22 16.59 -15.63
N ALA A 271 -58.80 17.08 -14.45
CA ALA A 271 -59.71 17.39 -13.35
C ALA A 271 -60.69 18.53 -13.70
N GLU A 272 -60.23 19.55 -14.42
CA GLU A 272 -61.08 20.64 -14.90
C GLU A 272 -62.07 20.12 -15.96
N ARG A 273 -61.64 19.25 -16.89
CA ARG A 273 -62.54 18.60 -17.88
C ARG A 273 -63.53 17.60 -17.26
N GLU A 274 -63.17 16.92 -16.18
CA GLU A 274 -64.10 16.03 -15.45
C GLU A 274 -65.13 16.84 -14.65
N SER A 275 -64.74 17.97 -14.03
CA SER A 275 -65.67 18.87 -13.34
C SER A 275 -66.69 19.54 -14.28
N VAL A 276 -66.26 19.90 -15.50
CA VAL A 276 -67.15 20.48 -16.52
C VAL A 276 -68.16 19.44 -17.04
N LYS A 277 -67.74 18.18 -17.24
CA LYS A 277 -68.66 17.10 -17.63
C LYS A 277 -69.67 16.76 -16.54
N GLU A 278 -69.29 16.78 -15.27
CA GLU A 278 -70.21 16.50 -14.16
C GLU A 278 -71.26 17.62 -14.02
N THR A 279 -70.87 18.86 -14.31
CA THR A 279 -71.78 20.01 -14.34
C THR A 279 -72.76 19.93 -15.53
N GLU A 280 -72.29 19.59 -16.73
CA GLU A 280 -73.13 19.46 -17.95
C GLU A 280 -74.13 18.30 -17.84
N VAL A 281 -73.75 17.18 -17.21
CA VAL A 281 -74.65 16.04 -16.96
C VAL A 281 -75.73 16.39 -15.93
N SER A 282 -75.39 17.17 -14.89
CA SER A 282 -76.36 17.62 -13.89
C SER A 282 -77.42 18.58 -14.47
N GLU A 283 -77.03 19.45 -15.41
CA GLU A 283 -77.93 20.41 -16.06
C GLU A 283 -78.87 19.72 -17.05
N ILE A 284 -78.41 18.65 -17.71
CA ILE A 284 -79.24 17.82 -18.61
C ILE A 284 -80.26 16.97 -17.81
N GLU A 285 -79.89 16.44 -16.63
CA GLU A 285 -80.83 15.69 -15.79
C GLU A 285 -81.96 16.58 -15.22
N GLU A 286 -81.68 17.84 -14.85
CA GLU A 286 -82.72 18.79 -14.44
C GLU A 286 -83.69 19.15 -15.59
N ILE A 287 -83.20 19.28 -16.82
CA ILE A 287 -84.04 19.55 -18.01
C ILE A 287 -84.93 18.35 -18.37
N VAL A 288 -84.43 17.11 -18.22
CA VAL A 288 -85.23 15.90 -18.48
C VAL A 288 -86.32 15.70 -17.42
N ILE A 289 -86.09 16.10 -16.17
CA ILE A 289 -87.08 16.02 -15.09
C ILE A 289 -88.19 17.09 -15.26
N SER A 290 -87.86 18.30 -15.74
CA SER A 290 -88.88 19.33 -16.01
C SER A 290 -89.77 18.98 -17.21
N SER A 291 -89.22 18.37 -18.27
CA SER A 291 -90.00 17.98 -19.46
C SER A 291 -90.92 16.76 -19.27
N LYS A 292 -90.64 15.90 -18.26
CA LYS A 292 -91.53 14.79 -17.88
C LYS A 292 -92.69 15.21 -17.00
N LYS A 293 -92.60 16.37 -16.33
CA LYS A 293 -93.71 16.89 -15.50
C LYS A 293 -94.82 17.53 -16.34
N ASP A 294 -94.50 18.03 -17.53
CA ASP A 294 -95.47 18.63 -18.47
C ASP A 294 -96.16 17.62 -19.43
N LYS A 295 -95.78 16.34 -19.41
CA LYS A 295 -96.39 15.28 -20.25
C LYS A 295 -97.19 14.22 -19.48
N GLY A 296 -97.39 14.43 -18.18
CA GLY A 296 -98.08 13.49 -17.28
C GLY A 296 -99.54 13.84 -16.94
N GLU A 297 -100.19 14.73 -17.68
CA GLU A 297 -101.58 15.12 -17.41
C GLU A 297 -102.39 15.27 -18.71
N ASN A 298 -102.50 14.17 -19.48
CA ASN A 298 -103.64 13.94 -20.37
C ASN A 298 -103.58 12.52 -20.97
N SER A 299 -104.32 11.60 -20.34
CA SER A 299 -105.08 10.50 -20.95
C SER A 299 -105.13 9.30 -20.00
N GLU A 300 -106.27 9.13 -19.33
CA GLU A 300 -107.01 7.86 -19.39
C GLU A 300 -108.45 8.09 -18.90
N GLU A 301 -109.36 7.92 -19.84
CA GLU A 301 -110.80 8.10 -19.75
C GLU A 301 -111.44 6.80 -19.21
N LEU A 302 -112.28 6.95 -18.18
CA LEU A 302 -113.56 6.24 -17.97
C LEU A 302 -113.73 4.87 -18.67
N ILE A 303 -113.72 3.74 -17.94
CA ILE A 303 -114.66 2.61 -18.15
C ILE A 303 -115.02 1.94 -16.81
N GLN A 304 -116.32 1.73 -16.61
CA GLN A 304 -117.07 1.25 -15.43
C GLN A 304 -116.99 -0.27 -15.16
N SER A 305 -117.09 -0.62 -13.86
CA SER A 305 -118.10 -1.55 -13.31
C SER A 305 -118.28 -1.31 -11.81
#